data_AF-A0A7C3GKX8-F1
#
_entry.id   AF-A0A7C3GKX8-F1
#
_cell.length_a   1.000
_cell.length_b   1.000
_cell.length_c   1.000
_cell.angle_alpha   90.00
_cell.angle_beta   90.00
_cell.angle_gamma   90.00
#
_symmetry.space_group_name_H-M   'P 1'
#
loop_
_entity.id
_entity.type
_entity.pdbx_description
1 polymer ?
#
loop_
_entity_poly.entity_id
_entity_poly.type
_entity_poly.pdbx_seq_one_letter_code
_entity_poly.pdbx_strand_id
1 'polypeptide(L)'
;MDTQTIFKAGDSYKIHYVWRLPNDDYIRALFKVTVVEVDLFEERYLAHIDALEGGVQEAPDGSMRPAEEMDKVLWRNVLSFVGNLIRVPYESADGRPLHIKYPTLTGEHDYFTKHNRPK
;
A
#
# COMPACT_ATOMS: atom_id res chain seq x y z
N MET A 1 26.02 -8.01 6.38
CA MET A 1 24.62 -8.39 6.70
C MET A 1 24.00 -7.15 7.27
N ASP A 2 23.30 -6.38 6.45
CA ASP A 2 22.56 -5.22 6.95
C ASP A 2 21.43 -5.74 7.83
N THR A 3 21.48 -5.41 9.12
CA THR A 3 20.45 -5.81 10.07
C THR A 3 19.21 -4.98 9.76
N GLN A 4 18.22 -5.63 9.14
CA GLN A 4 16.92 -5.00 8.94
C GLN A 4 16.35 -4.63 10.30
N THR A 5 16.15 -3.34 10.52
CA THR A 5 15.62 -2.85 11.80
C THR A 5 14.13 -3.17 11.83
N ILE A 6 13.73 -4.13 12.66
CA ILE A 6 12.33 -4.48 12.87
C ILE A 6 11.68 -3.33 13.66
N PHE A 7 10.61 -2.76 13.10
CA PHE A 7 9.82 -1.72 13.74
C PHE A 7 9.03 -2.27 14.92
N LYS A 8 8.75 -1.42 15.91
CA LYS A 8 7.93 -1.75 17.08
C LYS A 8 6.52 -1.18 16.91
N ALA A 9 5.58 -1.71 17.70
CA ALA A 9 4.25 -1.11 17.80
C ALA A 9 4.36 0.39 18.18
N GLY A 10 3.61 1.22 17.46
CA GLY A 10 3.66 2.68 17.56
C GLY A 10 4.62 3.36 16.58
N ASP A 11 5.59 2.64 16.00
CA ASP A 11 6.47 3.24 15.00
C ASP A 11 5.73 3.43 13.67
N SER A 12 6.05 4.52 12.97
CA SER A 12 5.51 4.81 11.64
C SER A 12 6.58 4.72 10.55
N TYR A 13 6.18 4.25 9.38
CA TYR A 13 7.02 4.25 8.17
C TYR A 13 6.16 4.43 6.92
N LYS A 14 6.81 4.47 5.75
CA LYS A 14 6.14 4.63 4.46
C LYS A 14 6.12 3.32 3.70
N ILE A 15 4.95 2.95 3.17
CA ILE A 15 4.79 1.80 2.27
C ILE A 15 4.49 2.29 0.86
N HIS A 16 5.19 1.68 -0.10
CA HIS A 16 5.02 1.94 -1.52
C HIS A 16 4.21 0.81 -2.14
N TYR A 17 3.00 1.09 -2.62
CA TYR A 17 2.19 0.12 -3.36
C TYR A 17 2.15 0.45 -4.84
N VAL A 18 2.18 -0.61 -5.67
CA VAL A 18 2.12 -0.52 -7.12
C VAL A 18 1.08 -1.48 -7.66
N TRP A 19 0.13 -0.96 -8.41
CA TRP A 19 -0.82 -1.75 -9.19
C TRP A 19 -0.53 -1.58 -10.67
N ARG A 20 -0.46 -2.68 -11.40
CA ARG A 20 -0.55 -2.66 -12.88
C ARG A 20 -2.04 -2.68 -13.26
N LEU A 21 -2.44 -1.75 -14.09
CA LEU A 21 -3.79 -1.58 -14.58
C LEU A 21 -4.05 -2.49 -15.81
N PRO A 22 -5.32 -2.76 -16.17
CA PRO A 22 -5.64 -3.56 -17.35
C PRO A 22 -5.16 -2.97 -18.68
N ASN A 23 -4.96 -1.65 -18.74
CA ASN A 23 -4.39 -0.94 -19.89
C ASN A 23 -2.85 -0.82 -19.84
N ASP A 24 -2.19 -1.61 -18.97
CA ASP A 24 -0.75 -1.63 -18.71
C ASP A 24 -0.14 -0.38 -18.06
N ASP A 25 -0.93 0.65 -17.79
CA ASP A 25 -0.53 1.74 -16.91
C ASP A 25 -0.28 1.23 -15.48
N TYR A 26 0.34 2.06 -14.66
CA TYR A 26 0.60 1.78 -13.25
C TYR A 26 0.00 2.86 -12.36
N ILE A 27 -0.53 2.47 -11.21
CA ILE A 27 -0.76 3.38 -10.08
C ILE A 27 0.30 3.07 -9.04
N ARG A 28 1.05 4.09 -8.63
CA ARG A 28 1.98 4.06 -7.51
C ARG A 28 1.45 4.94 -6.40
N ALA A 29 1.27 4.38 -5.21
CA ALA A 29 0.78 5.11 -4.05
C ALA A 29 1.75 4.96 -2.87
N LEU A 30 1.99 6.07 -2.17
CA LEU A 30 2.82 6.14 -0.99
C LEU A 30 1.93 6.37 0.22
N PHE A 31 1.85 5.39 1.11
CA PHE A 31 1.07 5.51 2.34
C PHE A 31 1.99 5.66 3.54
N LYS A 32 1.61 6.53 4.46
CA LYS A 32 2.12 6.48 5.83
C LYS A 32 1.34 5.42 6.59
N VAL A 33 2.05 4.56 7.29
CA VAL A 33 1.46 3.55 8.17
C VAL A 33 2.06 3.59 9.55
N THR A 34 1.31 3.14 10.54
CA THR A 34 1.77 2.94 11.92
C THR A 34 1.63 1.47 12.29
N VAL A 35 2.69 0.87 12.82
CA VAL A 35 2.70 -0.52 13.28
C VAL A 35 1.81 -0.64 14.51
N VAL A 36 0.85 -1.56 14.44
CA VAL A 36 -0.05 -1.90 15.55
C VAL A 36 0.48 -3.12 16.30
N GLU A 37 0.93 -4.14 15.56
CA GLU A 37 1.44 -5.39 16.11
C GLU A 37 2.57 -5.93 15.25
N VAL A 38 3.51 -6.64 15.89
CA VAL A 38 4.65 -7.29 15.25
C VAL A 38 4.48 -8.80 15.41
N ASP A 39 4.35 -9.53 14.30
CA ASP A 39 4.26 -10.99 14.26
C ASP A 39 5.63 -11.56 13.85
N LEU A 40 6.43 -11.93 14.85
CA LEU A 40 7.77 -12.48 14.65
C LEU A 40 7.77 -13.86 13.99
N PHE A 41 6.64 -14.59 14.01
CA PHE A 41 6.56 -15.92 13.41
C PHE A 41 6.22 -15.85 11.92
N GLU A 42 5.29 -14.98 11.54
CA GLU A 42 4.94 -14.74 10.13
C GLU A 42 5.85 -13.70 9.44
N GLU A 43 6.77 -13.07 10.18
CA GLU A 43 7.63 -11.96 9.74
C GLU A 43 6.80 -10.81 9.12
N ARG A 44 5.74 -10.42 9.83
CA ARG A 44 4.76 -9.43 9.36
C ARG A 44 4.41 -8.40 10.42
N TYR A 45 4.11 -7.20 9.95
CA TYR A 45 3.42 -6.18 10.73
C TYR A 45 1.92 -6.28 10.49
N LEU A 46 1.13 -6.09 11.55
CA LEU A 46 -0.19 -5.50 11.43
C LEU A 46 -0.01 -3.98 11.51
N ALA A 47 -0.44 -3.24 10.49
CA ALA A 47 -0.26 -1.80 10.43
C ALA A 47 -1.57 -1.09 10.09
N HIS A 48 -1.75 0.10 10.64
CA HIS A 48 -2.83 1.02 10.32
C HIS A 48 -2.37 1.99 9.22
N ILE A 49 -3.19 2.20 8.19
CA ILE A 49 -2.92 3.17 7.12
C ILE A 49 -3.35 4.55 7.60
N ASP A 50 -2.40 5.42 7.92
CA ASP A 50 -2.66 6.73 8.51
C ASP A 50 -3.04 7.78 7.47
N ALA A 51 -2.34 7.78 6.33
CA ALA A 51 -2.52 8.79 5.29
C ALA A 51 -1.98 8.33 3.92
N LEU A 52 -2.55 8.87 2.85
CA LEU A 52 -1.93 8.87 1.53
C LEU A 52 -1.01 10.09 1.42
N GLU A 53 0.30 9.86 1.37
CA GLU A 53 1.34 10.91 1.32
C GLU A 53 1.63 11.38 -0.11
N GLY A 54 1.28 10.57 -1.10
CA GLY A 54 1.44 10.92 -2.51
C GLY A 54 1.16 9.74 -3.43
N GLY A 55 1.12 10.01 -4.73
CA GLY A 55 0.95 8.98 -5.72
C GLY A 55 0.97 9.52 -7.13
N VAL A 56 1.23 8.64 -8.09
CA VAL A 56 1.30 8.94 -9.51
C VAL A 56 0.67 7.82 -10.31
N GLN A 57 0.10 8.17 -11.46
CA GLN A 57 -0.29 7.20 -12.48
C GLN A 57 0.72 7.35 -13.62
N GLU A 58 1.29 6.23 -14.06
CA GLU A 58 2.35 6.19 -15.06
C GLU A 58 1.92 5.31 -16.23
N ALA A 59 2.32 5.68 -17.44
CA ALA A 59 2.25 4.80 -18.59
C ALA A 59 3.31 3.67 -18.49
N PRO A 60 3.25 2.62 -19.34
CA PRO A 60 4.19 1.51 -19.29
C PRO A 60 5.67 1.92 -19.48
N ASP A 61 5.91 3.05 -20.13
CA ASP A 61 7.24 3.62 -20.37
C ASP A 61 7.77 4.45 -19.18
N GLY A 62 6.99 4.57 -18.09
CA GLY A 62 7.33 5.34 -16.90
C GLY A 62 7.01 6.83 -17.01
N SER A 63 6.41 7.30 -18.11
CA SER A 63 5.94 8.68 -18.20
C SER A 63 4.72 8.90 -17.30
N MET A 64 4.69 10.02 -16.58
CA MET A 64 3.56 10.37 -15.72
C MET A 64 2.35 10.76 -16.57
N ARG A 65 1.19 10.20 -16.23
CA ARG A 65 -0.09 10.66 -16.77
C ARG A 65 -0.41 12.06 -16.24
N PRO A 66 -0.86 12.99 -17.10
CA PRO A 66 -1.39 14.26 -16.65
C PRO A 66 -2.66 14.03 -15.81
N ALA A 67 -2.96 14.96 -14.89
CA ALA A 67 -4.02 14.78 -13.90
C ALA A 67 -5.41 14.58 -14.54
N GLU A 68 -5.62 15.13 -15.73
CA GLU A 68 -6.85 15.01 -16.51
C GLU A 68 -7.06 13.59 -17.08
N GLU A 69 -5.98 12.85 -17.33
CA GLU A 69 -5.99 11.48 -17.85
C GLU A 69 -6.00 10.41 -16.75
N MET A 70 -5.84 10.81 -15.49
CA MET A 70 -5.86 9.89 -14.35
C MET A 70 -7.26 9.30 -14.12
N ASP A 71 -7.31 8.02 -13.78
CA ASP A 71 -8.57 7.36 -13.44
C ASP A 71 -9.03 7.77 -12.03
N LYS A 72 -9.97 8.72 -11.99
CA LYS A 72 -10.52 9.27 -10.74
C LYS A 72 -11.23 8.23 -9.88
N VAL A 73 -11.78 7.16 -10.46
CA VAL A 73 -12.46 6.11 -9.71
C VAL A 73 -11.41 5.27 -8.98
N LEU A 74 -10.35 4.88 -9.68
CA LEU A 74 -9.26 4.13 -9.06
C LEU A 74 -8.57 4.95 -7.97
N TRP A 75 -8.29 6.23 -8.19
CA TRP A 75 -7.72 7.10 -7.15
C TRP A 75 -8.62 7.28 -5.92
N ARG A 76 -9.95 7.29 -6.11
CA ARG A 76 -10.89 7.28 -4.98
C ARG A 76 -10.77 5.98 -4.18
N ASN A 77 -10.59 4.84 -4.85
CA ASN A 77 -10.37 3.57 -4.16
C ASN A 77 -9.03 3.57 -3.39
N VAL A 78 -7.96 4.09 -3.99
CA VAL A 78 -6.66 4.28 -3.29
C VAL A 78 -6.86 5.09 -2.01
N LEU A 79 -7.57 6.22 -2.08
CA LEU A 79 -7.86 7.06 -0.92
C LEU A 79 -8.71 6.34 0.14
N SER A 80 -9.63 5.46 -0.26
CA SER A 80 -10.48 4.71 0.67
C SER A 80 -9.73 3.67 1.52
N PHE A 81 -8.45 3.41 1.23
CA PHE A 81 -7.62 2.54 2.06
C PHE A 81 -7.15 3.21 3.35
N VAL A 82 -7.16 4.55 3.41
CA VAL A 82 -6.82 5.30 4.62
C VAL A 82 -7.81 4.97 5.74
N GLY A 83 -7.28 4.69 6.93
CA GLY A 83 -8.04 4.24 8.09
C GLY A 83 -8.13 2.72 8.24
N ASN A 84 -7.64 1.95 7.27
CA ASN A 84 -7.73 0.50 7.33
C ASN A 84 -6.50 -0.17 7.97
N LEU A 85 -6.70 -1.40 8.45
CA LEU A 85 -5.64 -2.29 8.93
C LEU A 85 -5.20 -3.24 7.82
N ILE A 86 -3.88 -3.43 7.73
CA ILE A 86 -3.23 -4.31 6.75
C ILE A 86 -2.19 -5.20 7.42
N ARG A 87 -2.04 -6.43 6.91
CA ARG A 87 -0.87 -7.27 7.20
C ARG A 87 0.15 -7.15 6.08
N VAL A 88 1.37 -6.76 6.43
CA VAL A 88 2.46 -6.47 5.49
C VAL A 88 3.76 -7.13 5.95
N PRO A 89 4.60 -7.61 5.02
CA PRO A 89 5.89 -8.21 5.35
C PRO A 89 6.88 -7.15 5.86
N TYR A 90 7.89 -7.54 6.64
CA TYR A 90 8.86 -6.60 7.20
C TYR A 90 9.61 -5.78 6.15
N GLU A 91 9.87 -6.39 4.99
CA GLU A 91 10.53 -5.80 3.84
C GLU A 91 9.73 -4.65 3.20
N SER A 92 8.45 -4.51 3.54
CA SER A 92 7.67 -3.33 3.16
C SER A 92 8.25 -2.03 3.71
N ALA A 93 9.05 -2.11 4.78
CA ALA A 93 9.70 -0.97 5.41
C ALA A 93 11.05 -0.58 4.78
N ASP A 94 11.57 -1.36 3.82
CA ASP A 94 12.82 -1.07 3.12
C ASP A 94 12.66 -0.01 2.02
N GLY A 95 11.46 0.56 1.87
CA GLY A 95 11.12 1.55 0.84
C GLY A 95 10.96 0.97 -0.57
N ARG A 96 11.07 -0.36 -0.73
CA ARG A 96 10.86 -1.02 -2.02
C ARG A 96 9.37 -1.05 -2.38
N PRO A 97 9.02 -0.81 -3.65
CA PRO A 97 7.63 -0.91 -4.09
C PRO A 97 7.10 -2.35 -4.01
N LEU A 98 5.95 -2.51 -3.36
CA LEU A 98 5.19 -3.75 -3.31
C LEU A 98 4.23 -3.81 -4.48
N HIS A 99 4.44 -4.76 -5.38
CA HIS A 99 3.52 -5.03 -6.47
C HIS A 99 2.32 -5.82 -5.95
N ILE A 100 1.14 -5.23 -6.05
CA ILE A 100 -0.11 -5.83 -5.58
C ILE A 100 -1.05 -6.06 -6.76
N LYS A 101 -1.90 -7.07 -6.64
CA LYS A 101 -2.86 -7.46 -7.68
C LYS A 101 -3.94 -6.38 -7.86
N TYR A 102 -4.25 -6.04 -9.11
CA TYR A 102 -5.32 -5.09 -9.48
C TYR A 102 -6.67 -5.35 -8.78
N PRO A 103 -7.14 -6.60 -8.59
CA PRO A 103 -8.33 -6.91 -7.79
C PRO A 103 -8.38 -6.31 -6.37
N THR A 104 -7.23 -6.05 -5.74
CA THR A 104 -7.21 -5.37 -4.42
C THR A 104 -7.57 -3.89 -4.51
N LEU A 105 -7.37 -3.28 -5.68
CA LEU A 105 -7.73 -1.90 -5.97
C LEU A 105 -9.22 -1.75 -6.31
N THR A 106 -9.82 -2.77 -6.91
CA THR A 106 -11.25 -2.77 -7.27
C THR A 106 -12.16 -3.32 -6.17
N GLY A 107 -11.60 -3.91 -5.12
CA GLY A 107 -12.34 -4.51 -4.01
C GLY A 107 -12.76 -5.97 -4.26
N GLU A 108 -12.40 -6.55 -5.41
CA GLU A 108 -12.55 -7.99 -5.69
C GLU A 108 -11.68 -8.86 -4.77
N HIS A 109 -10.60 -8.30 -4.21
CA HIS A 109 -9.80 -8.92 -3.17
C HIS A 109 -9.73 -8.00 -1.94
N ASP A 110 -10.03 -8.53 -0.77
CA ASP A 110 -10.20 -7.80 0.50
C ASP A 110 -8.91 -7.42 1.23
N TYR A 111 -7.77 -7.32 0.52
CA TYR A 111 -6.45 -7.16 1.14
C TYR A 111 -6.39 -5.97 2.11
N PHE A 112 -7.00 -4.85 1.72
CA PHE A 112 -7.04 -3.60 2.49
C PHE A 112 -8.19 -3.52 3.49
N THR A 113 -9.07 -4.51 3.59
CA THR A 113 -10.29 -4.42 4.42
C THR A 113 -10.48 -5.61 5.36
N LYS A 114 -9.80 -6.73 5.11
CA LYS A 114 -10.02 -7.99 5.84
C LYS A 114 -9.74 -7.90 7.35
N HIS A 115 -8.90 -6.95 7.78
CA HIS A 115 -8.53 -6.79 9.19
C HIS A 115 -9.34 -5.71 9.93
N ASN A 116 -10.28 -5.04 9.26
CA ASN A 116 -11.09 -3.98 9.89
C ASN A 116 -12.30 -4.52 10.67
N ARG A 117 -12.58 -5.82 10.58
CA ARG A 117 -13.75 -6.39 11.25
C ARG A 117 -13.44 -6.55 12.75
N PRO A 118 -14.33 -6.10 13.64
CA PRO A 118 -14.20 -6.41 15.06
C PRO A 118 -14.20 -7.94 15.24
N LYS A 119 -13.32 -8.43 16.12
CA LYS A 119 -13.37 -9.81 16.60
C LYS A 119 -14.66 -10.06 17.39
#